data_AF-A0A199UP58-F1
#
_entry.id   AF-A0A199UP58-F1
#
_cell.length_a   1.000
_cell.length_b   1.000
_cell.length_c   1.000
_cell.angle_alpha   90.00
_cell.angle_beta   90.00
_cell.angle_gamma   90.00
#
_symmetry.space_group_name_H-M   'P 1'
#
loop_
_entity.id
_entity.type
_entity.pdbx_description
1 polymer ?
#
loop_
_entity_poly.entity_id
_entity_poly.type
_entity_poly.pdbx_seq_one_letter_code
_entity_poly.pdbx_strand_id
1 'polypeptide(L)'
;MDSEQLREYAHKMVVDFMIADYYKMSESFPVLSQVEPGYLKELLPDSAPSKPENLEDVFDDIRQKIIPGITHRQSPNYFAYYPSNSSTAGFLGEMLSAGFNIVGFSWIASSVATELEMLVLDWFAKSLSCLSRRGGTVIQGTASEAVLVVLLAARDKILLKAGRKSLEKLVVGTTSSAVVDPLLKLAKISKVHNMWFHVDNAHAGSSCICREYCHHNGGVEEADSF
;
A
#
# COMPACT_ATOMS: atom_id res chain seq x y z
N MET A 1 10.88 13.46 -23.85
CA MET A 1 11.15 12.03 -23.59
C MET A 1 11.25 11.38 -24.96
N ASP A 2 12.41 10.82 -25.30
CA ASP A 2 12.57 10.10 -26.56
C ASP A 2 11.97 8.69 -26.43
N SER A 3 11.12 8.30 -27.37
CA SER A 3 10.35 7.06 -27.28
C SER A 3 11.19 5.82 -27.52
N GLU A 4 12.19 5.91 -28.40
CA GLU A 4 13.07 4.78 -28.69
C GLU A 4 14.10 4.58 -27.57
N GLN A 5 14.65 5.67 -27.02
CA GLN A 5 15.45 5.59 -25.79
C GLN A 5 14.65 4.98 -24.61
N LEU A 6 13.39 5.40 -24.40
CA LEU A 6 12.54 4.83 -23.35
C LEU A 6 12.31 3.32 -23.58
N ARG A 7 12.05 2.92 -24.83
CA ARG A 7 11.85 1.51 -25.19
C ARG A 7 13.09 0.68 -24.85
N GLU A 8 14.27 1.14 -25.27
CA GLU A 8 15.53 0.44 -25.02
C GLU A 8 15.80 0.31 -23.52
N TYR A 9 15.68 1.41 -22.77
CA TYR A 9 15.97 1.42 -21.33
C TYR A 9 14.95 0.61 -20.52
N ALA A 10 13.68 0.65 -20.90
CA ALA A 10 12.65 -0.18 -20.27
C ALA A 10 12.93 -1.69 -20.50
N HIS A 11 13.36 -2.08 -21.71
CA HIS A 11 13.75 -3.47 -21.97
C HIS A 11 14.95 -3.89 -21.13
N LYS A 12 16.02 -3.08 -21.09
CA LYS A 12 17.21 -3.36 -20.26
C LYS A 12 16.87 -3.49 -18.77
N MET A 13 16.09 -2.54 -18.25
CA MET A 13 15.67 -2.56 -16.83
C MET A 13 14.83 -3.80 -16.50
N VAL A 14 13.82 -4.12 -17.31
CA VAL A 14 12.87 -5.19 -16.98
C VAL A 14 13.44 -6.56 -17.30
N VAL A 15 13.96 -6.75 -18.51
CA VAL A 15 14.39 -8.08 -18.99
C VAL A 15 15.74 -8.45 -18.41
N ASP A 16 16.72 -7.58 -18.57
CA ASP A 16 18.10 -7.91 -18.23
C ASP A 16 18.33 -7.76 -16.72
N PHE A 17 17.91 -6.65 -16.13
CA PHE A 17 18.17 -6.42 -14.71
C PHE A 17 17.12 -7.10 -13.80
N MET A 18 15.84 -6.72 -13.87
CA MET A 18 14.84 -7.22 -12.93
C MET A 18 14.59 -8.72 -13.08
N ILE A 19 14.39 -9.22 -14.30
CA ILE A 19 14.08 -10.64 -14.52
C ILE A 19 15.34 -11.49 -14.43
N ALA A 20 16.38 -11.18 -15.23
CA ALA A 20 17.54 -12.08 -15.32
C ALA A 20 18.47 -11.99 -14.11
N ASP A 21 18.76 -10.79 -13.61
CA ASP A 21 19.71 -10.61 -12.51
C ASP A 21 19.06 -10.65 -11.11
N TYR A 22 17.82 -10.16 -10.96
CA TYR A 22 17.20 -10.05 -9.62
C TYR A 22 16.25 -11.21 -9.28
N TYR A 23 15.14 -11.37 -10.00
CA TYR A 23 14.11 -12.36 -9.63
C TYR A 23 14.62 -13.82 -9.74
N LYS A 24 15.41 -14.14 -10.76
CA LYS A 24 16.01 -15.48 -10.91
C LYS A 24 17.06 -15.80 -9.85
N MET A 25 17.73 -14.80 -9.31
CA MET A 25 18.76 -14.96 -8.26
C MET A 25 18.22 -14.64 -6.86
N SER A 26 16.92 -14.39 -6.70
CA SER A 26 16.32 -13.96 -5.44
C SER A 26 16.56 -14.91 -4.25
N GLU A 27 16.76 -16.21 -4.52
CA GLU A 27 17.09 -17.22 -3.50
C GLU A 27 18.57 -17.25 -3.11
N SER A 28 19.48 -16.75 -3.96
CA SER A 28 20.91 -16.75 -3.66
C SER A 28 21.33 -15.56 -2.79
N PHE A 29 20.53 -14.49 -2.75
CA PHE A 29 20.79 -13.35 -1.88
C PHE A 29 20.43 -13.65 -0.41
N PRO A 30 21.21 -13.15 0.56
CA PRO A 30 20.82 -13.23 1.97
C PRO A 30 19.53 -12.44 2.21
N VAL A 31 18.54 -13.04 2.86
CA VAL A 31 17.21 -12.43 3.06
C VAL A 31 17.30 -11.06 3.75
N LEU A 32 18.09 -10.97 4.82
CA LEU A 32 18.35 -9.75 5.56
C LEU A 32 19.67 -9.14 5.07
N SER A 33 19.68 -7.81 4.91
CA SER A 33 20.92 -7.10 4.57
C SER A 33 21.98 -7.27 5.65
N GLN A 34 23.24 -7.34 5.23
CA GLN A 34 24.41 -7.58 6.09
C GLN A 34 25.33 -6.35 6.20
N VAL A 35 24.84 -5.17 5.83
CA VAL A 35 25.61 -3.91 5.84
C VAL A 35 25.43 -3.16 7.14
N GLU A 36 26.42 -2.34 7.50
CA GLU A 36 26.36 -1.47 8.68
C GLU A 36 25.68 -0.12 8.36
N PRO A 37 25.04 0.53 9.36
CA PRO A 37 24.48 1.86 9.18
C PRO A 37 25.53 2.87 8.68
N GLY A 38 25.23 3.56 7.58
CA GLY A 38 26.11 4.57 6.98
C GLY A 38 26.98 4.07 5.82
N TYR A 39 27.04 2.75 5.54
CA TYR A 39 27.89 2.18 4.49
C TYR A 39 27.71 2.88 3.11
N LEU A 40 26.48 3.21 2.75
CA LEU A 40 26.17 3.79 1.44
C LEU A 40 26.75 5.20 1.27
N LYS A 41 26.87 5.96 2.35
CA LYS A 41 27.46 7.30 2.32
C LYS A 41 28.95 7.25 1.99
N GLU A 42 29.65 6.18 2.35
CA GLU A 42 31.06 5.99 2.02
C GLU A 42 31.28 5.56 0.56
N LEU A 43 30.26 4.95 -0.08
CA LEU A 43 30.31 4.45 -1.45
C LEU A 43 29.79 5.42 -2.50
N LEU A 44 28.99 6.41 -2.09
CA LEU A 44 28.40 7.41 -2.98
C LEU A 44 29.15 8.74 -2.91
N PRO A 45 29.15 9.53 -4.00
CA PRO A 45 29.75 10.86 -3.99
C PRO A 45 29.00 11.82 -3.06
N ASP A 46 29.73 12.79 -2.49
CA ASP A 46 29.18 13.80 -1.57
C ASP A 46 28.17 14.76 -2.21
N SER A 47 28.17 14.87 -3.54
CA SER A 47 27.30 15.76 -4.30
C SER A 47 26.77 15.08 -5.57
N ALA A 48 25.56 15.49 -5.99
CA ALA A 48 24.99 15.04 -7.25
C ALA A 48 25.89 15.40 -8.46
N PRO A 49 25.96 14.52 -9.47
CA PRO A 49 26.80 14.76 -10.65
C PRO A 49 26.29 15.98 -11.43
N SER A 50 27.21 16.83 -11.89
CA SER A 50 26.90 18.00 -12.71
C SER A 50 26.75 17.69 -14.21
N LYS A 51 27.04 16.44 -14.60
CA LYS A 51 27.02 15.94 -15.99
C LYS A 51 26.20 14.65 -16.04
N PRO A 52 25.57 14.33 -17.18
CA PRO A 52 24.86 13.07 -17.33
C PRO A 52 25.84 11.88 -17.25
N GLU A 53 25.36 10.80 -16.66
CA GLU A 53 26.04 9.49 -16.58
C GLU A 53 25.31 8.48 -17.47
N ASN A 54 26.00 7.40 -17.85
CA ASN A 54 25.36 6.34 -18.62
C ASN A 54 24.48 5.48 -17.72
N LEU A 55 23.42 4.92 -18.31
CA LEU A 55 22.48 4.07 -17.59
C LEU A 55 23.14 2.76 -17.13
N GLU A 56 24.07 2.23 -17.92
CA GLU A 56 24.84 1.04 -17.59
C GLU A 56 25.66 1.22 -16.31
N ASP A 57 26.31 2.38 -16.14
CA ASP A 57 27.07 2.71 -14.94
C ASP A 57 26.14 2.77 -13.70
N VAL A 58 24.92 3.30 -13.88
CA VAL A 58 23.90 3.33 -12.82
C VAL A 58 23.44 1.92 -12.45
N PHE A 59 23.23 1.03 -13.42
CA PHE A 59 22.88 -0.37 -13.12
C PHE A 59 24.03 -1.11 -12.43
N ASP A 60 25.28 -0.86 -12.81
CA ASP A 60 26.46 -1.39 -12.12
C ASP A 60 26.50 -0.92 -10.66
N ASP A 61 26.24 0.36 -10.42
CA ASP A 61 26.16 0.91 -9.07
C ASP A 61 25.01 0.30 -8.26
N ILE A 62 23.84 0.07 -8.87
CA ILE A 62 22.74 -0.62 -8.20
C ILE A 62 23.16 -2.05 -7.81
N ARG A 63 23.81 -2.79 -8.72
CA ARG A 63 24.28 -4.15 -8.44
C ARG A 63 25.30 -4.20 -7.30
N GLN A 64 26.26 -3.29 -7.31
CA GLN A 64 27.41 -3.36 -6.39
C GLN A 64 27.14 -2.67 -5.05
N LYS A 65 26.41 -1.55 -5.06
CA LYS A 65 26.26 -0.67 -3.89
C LYS A 65 24.88 -0.77 -3.24
N ILE A 66 23.83 -1.03 -4.02
CA ILE A 66 22.44 -1.02 -3.53
C ILE A 66 21.97 -2.43 -3.16
N ILE A 67 22.07 -3.41 -4.07
CA ILE A 67 21.58 -4.79 -3.84
C ILE A 67 22.07 -5.40 -2.51
N PRO A 68 23.36 -5.31 -2.12
CA PRO A 68 23.81 -5.85 -0.83
C PRO A 68 23.15 -5.20 0.40
N GLY A 69 22.68 -3.96 0.26
CA GLY A 69 21.97 -3.19 1.28
C GLY A 69 20.47 -3.49 1.35
N ILE A 70 19.91 -4.22 0.39
CA ILE A 70 18.47 -4.50 0.34
C ILE A 70 18.14 -5.68 1.26
N THR A 71 17.07 -5.53 2.06
CA THR A 71 16.39 -6.68 2.66
C THR A 71 15.40 -7.25 1.64
N HIS A 72 15.67 -8.45 1.13
CA HIS A 72 14.95 -9.02 0.00
C HIS A 72 13.59 -9.60 0.43
N ARG A 73 12.59 -8.72 0.55
CA ARG A 73 11.21 -9.10 0.93
C ARG A 73 10.51 -10.06 -0.04
N GLN A 74 11.00 -10.13 -1.28
CA GLN A 74 10.48 -11.06 -2.30
C GLN A 74 11.16 -12.44 -2.24
N SER A 75 12.17 -12.64 -1.38
CA SER A 75 12.78 -13.95 -1.19
C SER A 75 11.75 -14.93 -0.62
N PRO A 76 11.68 -16.18 -1.09
CA PRO A 76 10.77 -17.19 -0.55
C PRO A 76 11.06 -17.53 0.93
N ASN A 77 12.23 -17.13 1.43
CA ASN A 77 12.66 -17.34 2.82
C ASN A 77 12.40 -16.13 3.73
N TYR A 78 11.69 -15.10 3.25
CA TYR A 78 11.34 -13.92 4.05
C TYR A 78 10.03 -14.14 4.82
N PHE A 79 10.12 -14.25 6.15
CA PHE A 79 8.98 -14.48 7.05
C PHE A 79 8.81 -13.38 8.12
N ALA A 80 9.48 -12.25 7.97
CA ALA A 80 9.40 -11.14 8.93
C ALA A 80 8.24 -10.17 8.57
N TYR A 81 7.57 -9.63 9.59
CA TYR A 81 6.44 -8.69 9.43
C TYR A 81 5.30 -9.29 8.58
N TYR A 82 4.68 -8.47 7.71
CA TYR A 82 3.73 -8.91 6.71
C TYR A 82 4.37 -8.94 5.31
N PRO A 83 3.97 -9.91 4.46
CA PRO A 83 4.54 -10.05 3.14
C PRO A 83 4.16 -8.87 2.24
N SER A 84 5.13 -8.39 1.47
CA SER A 84 4.89 -7.38 0.42
C SER A 84 4.56 -8.11 -0.87
N ASN A 85 3.33 -8.59 -1.00
CA ASN A 85 2.91 -9.39 -2.15
C ASN A 85 3.10 -8.62 -3.46
N SER A 86 3.73 -9.26 -4.44
CA SER A 86 3.91 -8.72 -5.78
C SER A 86 3.37 -9.70 -6.82
N SER A 87 3.00 -9.20 -7.99
CA SER A 87 2.58 -10.03 -9.12
C SER A 87 3.00 -9.37 -10.43
N THR A 88 3.16 -10.16 -11.48
CA THR A 88 3.44 -9.63 -12.82
C THR A 88 2.38 -8.63 -13.28
N ALA A 89 1.10 -8.91 -13.00
CA ALA A 89 0.00 -8.01 -13.33
C ALA A 89 0.10 -6.67 -12.59
N GLY A 90 0.41 -6.69 -11.28
CA GLY A 90 0.62 -5.47 -10.49
C GLY A 90 1.81 -4.65 -10.98
N PHE A 91 2.94 -5.31 -11.27
CA PHE A 91 4.13 -4.65 -11.80
C PHE A 91 3.86 -3.96 -13.15
N LEU A 92 3.21 -4.65 -14.09
CA LEU A 92 2.84 -4.07 -15.38
C LEU A 92 1.79 -2.95 -15.23
N GLY A 93 0.88 -3.08 -14.27
CA GLY A 93 -0.09 -2.03 -13.92
C GLY A 93 0.59 -0.76 -13.43
N GLU A 94 1.58 -0.87 -12.54
CA GLU A 94 2.40 0.26 -12.08
C GLU A 94 3.18 0.90 -13.23
N MET A 95 3.79 0.11 -14.11
CA MET A 95 4.47 0.63 -15.29
C MET A 95 3.53 1.44 -16.19
N LEU A 96 2.30 0.96 -16.41
CA LEU A 96 1.30 1.67 -17.20
C LEU A 96 0.85 2.96 -16.49
N SER A 97 0.59 2.90 -15.18
CA SER A 97 0.21 4.05 -14.36
C SER A 97 1.28 5.16 -14.42
N ALA A 98 2.54 4.79 -14.19
CA ALA A 98 3.68 5.71 -14.28
C ALA A 98 3.89 6.23 -15.71
N GLY A 99 3.66 5.41 -16.73
CA GLY A 99 3.75 5.81 -18.14
C GLY A 99 2.69 6.84 -18.54
N PHE A 100 1.46 6.71 -18.06
CA PHE A 100 0.42 7.71 -18.28
C PHE A 100 0.66 8.99 -17.47
N ASN A 101 1.29 8.88 -16.29
CA ASN A 101 1.64 10.00 -15.42
C ASN A 101 0.48 10.98 -15.18
N ILE A 102 -0.70 10.44 -14.92
CA ILE A 102 -1.95 11.19 -14.77
C ILE A 102 -2.08 11.74 -13.35
N VAL A 103 -2.45 13.02 -13.22
CA VAL A 103 -2.83 13.62 -11.94
C VAL A 103 -4.35 13.69 -11.81
N GLY A 104 -4.95 12.69 -11.17
CA GLY A 104 -6.41 12.50 -11.08
C GLY A 104 -7.12 13.26 -9.95
N PHE A 105 -6.80 14.53 -9.69
CA PHE A 105 -7.37 15.29 -8.55
C PHE A 105 -8.87 15.66 -8.71
N SER A 106 -9.42 15.51 -9.92
CA SER A 106 -10.83 15.71 -10.20
C SER A 106 -11.25 14.84 -11.39
N TRP A 107 -12.54 14.58 -11.51
CA TRP A 107 -13.07 13.82 -12.66
C TRP A 107 -12.73 14.46 -14.00
N ILE A 108 -12.69 15.79 -14.09
CA ILE A 108 -12.30 16.50 -15.33
C ILE A 108 -10.81 16.33 -15.64
N ALA A 109 -9.96 16.20 -14.61
CA ALA A 109 -8.52 16.00 -14.80
C ALA A 109 -8.20 14.59 -15.34
N SER A 110 -8.97 13.58 -14.94
CA SER A 110 -9.00 12.27 -15.59
C SER A 110 -10.26 11.49 -15.20
N SER A 111 -11.21 11.44 -16.12
CA SER A 111 -12.49 10.76 -15.91
C SER A 111 -12.27 9.25 -15.80
N VAL A 112 -11.40 8.71 -16.65
CA VAL A 112 -11.07 7.28 -16.66
C VAL A 112 -10.43 6.83 -15.36
N ALA A 113 -9.51 7.63 -14.78
CA ALA A 113 -8.89 7.27 -13.50
C ALA A 113 -9.95 7.18 -12.38
N THR A 114 -10.83 8.17 -12.30
CA THR A 114 -11.89 8.22 -11.27
C THR A 114 -12.91 7.09 -11.44
N GLU A 115 -13.41 6.88 -12.66
CA GLU A 115 -14.42 5.86 -12.94
C GLU A 115 -13.87 4.44 -12.79
N LEU A 116 -12.64 4.20 -13.24
CA LEU A 116 -12.00 2.90 -13.10
C LEU A 116 -11.76 2.55 -11.63
N GLU A 117 -11.31 3.51 -10.82
CA GLU A 117 -11.15 3.33 -9.37
C GLU A 117 -12.48 2.93 -8.72
N MET A 118 -13.56 3.66 -9.00
CA MET A 118 -14.89 3.35 -8.46
C MET A 118 -15.36 1.95 -8.86
N LEU A 119 -15.15 1.54 -10.12
CA LEU A 119 -15.55 0.22 -10.61
C LEU A 119 -14.74 -0.91 -9.97
N VAL A 120 -13.41 -0.76 -9.88
CA VAL A 120 -12.53 -1.77 -9.30
C VAL A 120 -12.82 -1.95 -7.81
N LEU A 121 -13.04 -0.86 -7.07
CA LEU A 121 -13.41 -0.93 -5.66
C LEU A 121 -14.81 -1.52 -5.45
N ASP A 122 -15.76 -1.28 -6.36
CA ASP A 122 -17.07 -1.95 -6.33
C ASP A 122 -16.95 -3.46 -6.58
N TRP A 123 -16.07 -3.89 -7.50
CA TRP A 123 -15.75 -5.31 -7.68
C TRP A 123 -15.13 -5.91 -6.43
N PHE A 124 -14.16 -5.23 -5.83
CA PHE A 124 -13.49 -5.68 -4.61
C PHE A 124 -14.46 -5.79 -3.43
N ALA A 125 -15.32 -4.79 -3.24
CA ALA A 125 -16.35 -4.80 -2.20
C ALA A 125 -17.34 -5.96 -2.37
N LYS A 126 -17.74 -6.25 -3.61
CA LYS A 126 -18.59 -7.42 -3.93
C LYS A 126 -17.88 -8.75 -3.63
N SER A 127 -16.59 -8.86 -3.96
CA SER A 127 -15.78 -10.04 -3.66
C SER A 127 -15.69 -10.31 -2.15
N LEU A 128 -15.64 -9.27 -1.33
CA LEU A 128 -15.65 -9.39 0.13
C LEU A 128 -16.98 -9.85 0.71
N SER A 129 -18.05 -10.00 -0.10
CA SER A 129 -19.37 -10.57 0.23
C SER A 129 -20.14 -9.96 1.43
N CYS A 130 -19.54 -9.03 2.17
CA CYS A 130 -20.07 -8.46 3.43
C CYS A 130 -20.30 -6.95 3.36
N LEU A 131 -19.68 -6.26 2.39
CA LEU A 131 -19.80 -4.81 2.25
C LEU A 131 -21.06 -4.49 1.43
N SER A 132 -22.19 -4.31 2.11
CA SER A 132 -23.39 -3.75 1.47
C SER A 132 -23.11 -2.31 1.02
N ARG A 133 -23.62 -1.91 -0.15
CA ARG A 133 -23.28 -0.68 -0.86
C ARG A 133 -23.80 0.61 -0.20
N ARG A 134 -23.40 0.89 1.04
CA ARG A 134 -23.74 2.10 1.80
C ARG A 134 -22.50 3.00 1.91
N GLY A 135 -22.11 3.66 0.83
CA GLY A 135 -21.02 4.64 0.85
C GLY A 135 -20.25 4.75 -0.46
N GLY A 136 -19.12 5.44 -0.39
CA GLY A 136 -18.10 5.49 -1.42
C GLY A 136 -16.81 4.82 -0.96
N THR A 137 -15.91 4.56 -1.89
CA THR A 137 -14.62 3.91 -1.67
C THR A 137 -13.54 4.74 -2.33
N VAL A 138 -12.31 4.66 -1.81
CA VAL A 138 -11.14 5.37 -2.35
C VAL A 138 -9.87 4.54 -2.14
N ILE A 139 -8.94 4.58 -3.09
CA ILE A 139 -7.60 3.99 -2.95
C ILE A 139 -6.69 5.01 -2.25
N GLN A 140 -5.96 4.57 -1.23
CA GLN A 140 -4.98 5.37 -0.49
C GLN A 140 -3.61 4.70 -0.54
N GLY A 141 -2.54 5.46 -0.27
CA GLY A 141 -1.17 4.94 -0.30
C GLY A 141 -0.86 4.05 0.90
N THR A 142 -1.41 4.38 2.07
CA THR A 142 -1.20 3.59 3.30
C THR A 142 -2.46 3.48 4.16
N ALA A 143 -2.51 2.46 5.02
CA ALA A 143 -3.55 2.33 6.05
C ALA A 143 -3.53 3.52 7.02
N SER A 144 -2.36 4.06 7.36
CA SER A 144 -2.23 5.23 8.23
C SER A 144 -2.87 6.49 7.63
N GLU A 145 -2.75 6.71 6.32
CA GLU A 145 -3.42 7.81 5.61
C GLU A 145 -4.94 7.62 5.63
N ALA A 146 -5.42 6.41 5.35
CA ALA A 146 -6.84 6.08 5.43
C ALA A 146 -7.40 6.32 6.84
N VAL A 147 -6.71 5.82 7.88
CA VAL A 147 -7.06 6.04 9.28
C VAL A 147 -7.03 7.53 9.61
N LEU A 148 -6.05 8.31 9.15
CA LEU A 148 -6.01 9.76 9.36
C LEU A 148 -7.26 10.45 8.77
N VAL A 149 -7.65 10.12 7.54
CA VAL A 149 -8.87 10.66 6.90
C VAL A 149 -10.11 10.29 7.73
N VAL A 150 -10.20 9.04 8.17
CA VAL A 150 -11.29 8.56 9.02
C VAL A 150 -11.34 9.30 10.36
N LEU A 151 -10.19 9.51 11.00
CA LEU A 151 -10.07 10.25 12.25
C LEU A 151 -10.51 11.70 12.09
N LEU A 152 -10.14 12.36 10.98
CA LEU A 152 -10.57 13.72 10.68
C LEU A 152 -12.10 13.79 10.47
N ALA A 153 -12.67 12.85 9.72
CA ALA A 153 -14.12 12.77 9.51
C ALA A 153 -14.88 12.53 10.83
N ALA A 154 -14.40 11.59 11.65
CA ALA A 154 -14.95 11.30 12.97
C ALA A 154 -14.89 12.51 13.90
N ARG A 155 -13.73 13.18 13.93
CA ARG A 155 -13.49 14.40 14.72
C ARG A 155 -14.48 15.49 14.32
N ASP A 156 -14.58 15.81 13.05
CA ASP A 156 -15.42 16.92 12.58
C ASP A 156 -16.91 16.64 12.85
N LYS A 157 -17.38 15.40 12.68
CA LYS A 157 -18.73 14.95 13.05
C LYS A 157 -19.04 15.15 14.53
N ILE A 158 -18.08 14.87 15.42
CA ILE A 158 -18.24 15.04 16.88
C ILE A 158 -18.16 16.53 17.26
N LEU A 159 -17.22 17.28 16.70
CA LEU A 159 -17.03 18.70 17.01
C LEU A 159 -18.25 19.55 16.66
N LEU A 160 -18.96 19.22 15.58
CA LEU A 160 -20.21 19.86 15.21
C LEU A 160 -21.32 19.69 16.27
N LYS A 161 -21.29 18.62 17.06
CA LYS A 161 -22.32 18.31 18.07
C LYS A 161 -21.91 18.70 19.49
N ALA A 162 -20.66 18.44 19.87
CA ALA A 162 -20.19 18.50 21.26
C ALA A 162 -19.23 19.66 21.55
N GLY A 163 -18.87 20.46 20.54
CA GLY A 163 -17.94 21.58 20.67
C GLY A 163 -16.47 21.15 20.88
N ARG A 164 -15.56 22.13 20.79
CA ARG A 164 -14.09 21.92 20.75
C ARG A 164 -13.47 21.24 21.99
N LYS A 165 -14.21 21.10 23.09
CA LYS A 165 -13.70 20.53 24.35
C LYS A 165 -13.76 19.00 24.43
N SER A 166 -14.26 18.31 23.40
CA SER A 166 -14.48 16.86 23.42
C SER A 166 -13.40 16.02 22.71
N LEU A 167 -12.25 16.62 22.36
CA LEU A 167 -11.16 15.97 21.61
C LEU A 167 -10.47 14.81 22.37
N GLU A 168 -10.53 14.79 23.69
CA GLU A 168 -9.81 13.84 24.55
C GLU A 168 -10.37 12.40 24.50
N LYS A 169 -11.45 12.16 23.74
CA LYS A 169 -12.19 10.87 23.73
C LYS A 169 -11.86 9.98 22.52
N LEU A 170 -10.76 10.22 21.82
CA LEU A 170 -10.38 9.39 20.68
C LEU A 170 -9.56 8.17 21.14
N VAL A 171 -10.05 6.97 20.82
CA VAL A 171 -9.38 5.70 21.12
C VAL A 171 -9.06 4.99 19.81
N VAL A 172 -7.78 4.64 19.61
CA VAL A 172 -7.28 3.87 18.47
C VAL A 172 -6.58 2.64 19.01
N GLY A 173 -7.02 1.44 18.61
CA GLY A 173 -6.44 0.16 19.01
C GLY A 173 -5.54 -0.40 17.90
N THR A 174 -4.44 -1.05 18.27
CA THR A 174 -3.38 -1.50 17.35
C THR A 174 -3.20 -3.03 17.35
N THR A 175 -2.68 -3.56 16.26
CA THR A 175 -2.31 -4.97 16.04
C THR A 175 -0.93 -5.33 16.60
N SER A 176 -0.83 -6.48 17.28
CA SER A 176 0.45 -7.17 17.58
C SER A 176 0.43 -8.64 17.17
N SER A 177 -0.72 -9.31 17.35
CA SER A 177 -0.82 -10.78 17.26
C SER A 177 -1.82 -11.26 16.20
N ALA A 178 -2.14 -10.42 15.22
CA ALA A 178 -3.14 -10.70 14.16
C ALA A 178 -4.48 -11.22 14.73
N VAL A 179 -4.90 -10.68 15.87
CA VAL A 179 -6.16 -11.03 16.52
C VAL A 179 -7.32 -10.44 15.73
N VAL A 180 -8.42 -11.18 15.62
CA VAL A 180 -9.67 -10.68 15.07
C VAL A 180 -10.58 -10.23 16.20
N ASP A 181 -10.90 -8.95 16.21
CA ASP A 181 -11.81 -8.37 17.19
C ASP A 181 -13.28 -8.73 16.92
N PRO A 182 -14.12 -8.87 17.97
CA PRO A 182 -15.53 -9.18 17.81
C PRO A 182 -16.33 -7.96 17.32
N LEU A 183 -16.32 -7.71 16.01
CA LEU A 183 -16.85 -6.49 15.37
C LEU A 183 -18.28 -6.14 15.82
N LEU A 184 -19.21 -7.09 15.82
CA LEU A 184 -20.60 -6.86 16.27
C LEU A 184 -20.72 -6.36 17.71
N LYS A 185 -19.86 -6.83 18.62
CA LYS A 185 -19.87 -6.40 20.02
C LYS A 185 -19.32 -4.98 20.14
N LEU A 186 -18.22 -4.70 19.44
CA LEU A 186 -17.61 -3.37 19.42
C LEU A 186 -18.54 -2.35 18.77
N ALA A 187 -19.17 -2.67 17.64
CA ALA A 187 -20.15 -1.80 16.99
C ALA A 187 -21.30 -1.40 17.93
N LYS A 188 -21.82 -2.34 18.73
CA LYS A 188 -22.86 -2.05 19.73
C LYS A 188 -22.37 -1.07 20.79
N ILE A 189 -21.16 -1.26 21.31
CA ILE A 189 -20.54 -0.36 22.29
C ILE A 189 -20.34 1.03 21.67
N SER A 190 -19.77 1.10 20.46
CA SER A 190 -19.55 2.35 19.73
C SER A 190 -20.84 3.14 19.54
N LYS A 191 -21.95 2.47 19.19
CA LYS A 191 -23.27 3.09 19.06
C LYS A 191 -23.79 3.65 20.38
N VAL A 192 -23.68 2.90 21.49
CA VAL A 192 -24.11 3.35 22.82
C VAL A 192 -23.38 4.62 23.24
N HIS A 193 -22.09 4.72 22.91
CA HIS A 193 -21.26 5.87 23.27
C HIS A 193 -21.15 6.95 22.18
N ASN A 194 -21.88 6.80 21.06
CA ASN A 194 -21.82 7.70 19.91
C ASN A 194 -20.38 7.93 19.41
N MET A 195 -19.60 6.85 19.31
CA MET A 195 -18.24 6.82 18.78
C MET A 195 -18.25 6.41 17.31
N TRP A 196 -17.26 6.91 16.54
CA TRP A 196 -17.01 6.42 15.19
C TRP A 196 -16.36 5.04 15.25
N PHE A 197 -16.88 4.07 14.49
CA PHE A 197 -16.34 2.73 14.43
C PHE A 197 -15.64 2.48 13.10
N HIS A 198 -14.32 2.37 13.13
CA HIS A 198 -13.48 1.98 12.00
C HIS A 198 -12.94 0.57 12.20
N VAL A 199 -12.92 -0.22 11.12
CA VAL A 199 -12.35 -1.56 11.10
C VAL A 199 -11.06 -1.52 10.28
N ASP A 200 -9.90 -1.58 10.92
CA ASP A 200 -8.62 -1.72 10.21
C ASP A 200 -8.40 -3.19 9.87
N ASN A 201 -8.45 -3.51 8.57
CA ASN A 201 -8.22 -4.86 8.08
C ASN A 201 -7.09 -4.91 7.03
N ALA A 202 -6.03 -4.13 7.21
CA ALA A 202 -4.94 -3.95 6.25
C ALA A 202 -4.23 -5.25 5.82
N HIS A 203 -4.12 -6.24 6.72
CA HIS A 203 -3.47 -7.52 6.41
C HIS A 203 -4.47 -8.65 6.15
N ALA A 204 -5.36 -8.94 7.11
CA ALA A 204 -6.25 -10.11 7.00
C ALA A 204 -7.43 -9.88 6.05
N GLY A 205 -7.73 -8.62 5.67
CA GLY A 205 -8.90 -8.26 4.88
C GLY A 205 -8.96 -8.94 3.53
N SER A 206 -7.81 -9.06 2.85
CA SER A 206 -7.74 -9.75 1.56
C SER A 206 -8.14 -11.22 1.65
N SER A 207 -7.89 -11.91 2.78
CA SER A 207 -8.29 -13.30 2.94
C SER A 207 -9.80 -13.50 2.99
N CYS A 208 -10.56 -12.45 3.36
CA CYS A 208 -12.01 -12.50 3.48
C CYS A 208 -12.74 -12.58 2.13
N ILE A 209 -12.02 -12.50 1.00
CA ILE A 209 -12.53 -12.86 -0.33
C ILE A 209 -12.86 -14.36 -0.38
N CYS A 210 -12.11 -15.18 0.36
CA CYS A 210 -12.38 -16.61 0.46
C CYS A 210 -13.57 -16.86 1.38
N ARG A 211 -14.45 -17.78 0.97
CA ARG A 211 -15.72 -18.07 1.66
C ARG A 211 -15.52 -18.57 3.09
N GLU A 212 -14.43 -19.27 3.34
CA GLU A 212 -14.05 -19.79 4.64
C GLU A 212 -13.62 -18.68 5.61
N TYR A 213 -13.15 -17.53 5.14
CA TYR A 213 -12.68 -16.43 5.99
C TYR A 213 -13.65 -15.24 6.03
N CYS A 214 -14.63 -15.16 5.12
CA CYS A 214 -15.55 -14.02 5.05
C CYS A 214 -16.31 -13.74 6.36
N HIS A 215 -16.51 -14.75 7.20
CA HIS A 215 -17.18 -14.62 8.50
C HIS A 215 -16.43 -13.69 9.49
N HIS A 216 -15.13 -13.46 9.31
CA HIS A 216 -14.37 -12.51 10.13
C HIS A 216 -14.80 -11.06 9.91
N ASN A 217 -15.43 -10.76 8.76
CA ASN A 217 -16.06 -9.46 8.50
C ASN A 217 -17.50 -9.37 9.02
N GLY A 218 -18.01 -10.37 9.74
CA GLY A 218 -19.36 -10.35 10.30
C GLY A 218 -19.55 -9.18 11.28
N GLY A 219 -20.45 -8.24 10.97
CA GLY A 219 -20.66 -7.01 11.74
C GLY A 219 -20.03 -5.76 11.16
N VAL A 220 -19.30 -5.88 10.04
CA VAL A 220 -18.74 -4.72 9.31
C VAL A 220 -19.83 -3.77 8.80
N GLU A 221 -21.04 -4.28 8.56
CA GLU A 221 -22.20 -3.49 8.14
C GLU A 221 -22.64 -2.44 9.18
N GLU A 222 -22.15 -2.58 10.42
CA GLU A 222 -22.41 -1.65 11.52
C GLU A 222 -21.26 -0.66 11.75
N ALA A 223 -20.17 -0.76 10.99
CA ALA A 223 -19.04 0.17 11.02
C ALA A 223 -19.33 1.43 10.19
N ASP A 224 -18.75 2.56 10.61
CA ASP A 224 -18.81 3.81 9.86
C ASP A 224 -17.78 3.80 8.69
N SER A 225 -16.71 2.99 8.79
CA SER A 225 -15.65 2.86 7.79
C SER A 225 -14.90 1.52 7.93
N PHE A 226 -14.34 1.02 6.84
CA PHE A 226 -13.59 -0.23 6.71
C PHE A 226 -12.34 0.01 5.87
#